data_AF-A0A953FGK0-F1
#
_entry.id   AF-A0A953FGK0-F1
#
_cell.length_a   1.000
_cell.length_b   1.000
_cell.length_c   1.000
_cell.angle_alpha   90.00
_cell.angle_beta   90.00
_cell.angle_gamma   90.00
#
_symmetry.space_group_name_H-M   'P 1'
#
loop_
_entity.id
_entity.type
_entity.pdbx_description
1 polymer ?
#
loop_
_entity_poly.entity_id
_entity_poly.type
_entity_poly.pdbx_seq_one_letter_code
_entity_poly.pdbx_strand_id
1 'polypeptide(L)'
;MAKKHIPIESGHMRAWLSATGYLFPETQAELEAFERLYATEHPDEDAAQIPPIDVERILAGTLPKQVIPLSLPNDEPKVEAQQLRMVARNGKGVPDNILKKMKSNQNRKKDGQ
;
A
#
# COMPACT_ATOMS: atom_id res chain seq x y z
N MET A 1 -28.84 -20.88 2.47
CA MET A 1 -28.95 -19.41 2.59
C MET A 1 -28.14 -18.80 1.45
N ALA A 2 -28.77 -18.25 0.42
CA ALA A 2 -28.04 -17.63 -0.70
C ALA A 2 -27.38 -16.33 -0.20
N LYS A 3 -26.05 -16.23 -0.32
CA LYS A 3 -25.33 -14.97 -0.10
C LYS A 3 -25.74 -14.01 -1.21
N LYS A 4 -26.60 -13.04 -0.92
CA LYS A 4 -26.88 -11.94 -1.84
C LYS A 4 -25.58 -11.15 -2.01
N HIS A 5 -24.92 -11.31 -3.16
CA HIS A 5 -23.88 -10.38 -3.59
C HIS A 5 -24.57 -9.07 -3.92
N ILE A 6 -24.48 -8.09 -3.02
CA ILE A 6 -24.89 -6.72 -3.30
C ILE A 6 -23.75 -6.13 -4.13
N PRO A 7 -23.97 -5.78 -5.42
CA PRO A 7 -22.95 -5.10 -6.19
C PRO A 7 -22.65 -3.76 -5.53
N ILE A 8 -21.38 -3.48 -5.29
CA ILE A 8 -20.95 -2.18 -4.77
C ILE A 8 -21.16 -1.19 -5.92
N GLU A 9 -22.26 -0.43 -5.87
CA GLU A 9 -22.48 0.65 -6.82
C GLU A 9 -21.38 1.68 -6.67
N SER A 10 -20.77 2.08 -7.79
CA SER A 10 -19.63 3.00 -7.80
C SER A 10 -19.93 4.34 -7.13
N GLY A 11 -21.20 4.76 -7.11
CA GLY A 11 -21.65 5.99 -6.44
C GLY A 11 -21.59 5.93 -4.91
N HIS A 12 -21.54 4.74 -4.32
CA HIS A 12 -21.52 4.54 -2.86
C HIS A 12 -20.16 4.06 -2.33
N MET A 13 -19.18 3.82 -3.21
CA MET A 13 -17.83 3.42 -2.79
C MET A 13 -17.20 4.41 -1.83
N ARG A 14 -17.37 5.71 -2.07
CA ARG A 14 -16.84 6.74 -1.19
C ARG A 14 -17.40 6.64 0.23
N ALA A 15 -18.72 6.59 0.35
CA ALA A 15 -19.40 6.47 1.64
C ALA A 15 -18.98 5.20 2.40
N TRP A 16 -18.72 4.10 1.67
CA TRP A 16 -18.22 2.88 2.26
C TRP A 16 -16.78 3.01 2.76
N LEU A 17 -15.89 3.61 1.95
CA LEU A 17 -14.49 3.85 2.31
C LEU A 17 -14.35 4.85 3.46
N SER A 18 -15.22 5.87 3.54
CA SER A 18 -15.23 6.82 4.66
C SER A 18 -15.75 6.19 5.94
N ALA A 19 -16.84 5.42 5.87
CA ALA A 19 -17.39 4.72 7.05
C ALA A 19 -16.42 3.67 7.63
N THR A 20 -15.55 3.08 6.81
CA THR A 20 -14.55 2.09 7.22
C THR A 20 -13.16 2.69 7.51
N GLY A 21 -13.03 4.02 7.50
CA GLY A 21 -11.79 4.71 7.86
C GLY A 21 -10.68 4.69 6.80
N TYR A 22 -10.91 4.16 5.58
CA TYR A 22 -9.95 4.28 4.48
C TYR A 22 -9.89 5.70 3.90
N LEU A 23 -10.97 6.46 4.05
CA LEU A 23 -11.04 7.88 3.72
C LEU A 23 -11.54 8.65 4.95
N PHE A 24 -11.20 9.94 5.01
CA PHE A 24 -11.79 10.81 6.02
C PHE A 24 -13.26 11.13 5.67
N PRO A 25 -14.18 11.07 6.64
CA PRO A 25 -15.56 11.53 6.45
C PRO A 25 -15.59 13.01 6.07
N GLU A 26 -16.34 13.36 5.02
CA GLU A 26 -16.54 14.76 4.59
C GLU A 26 -17.94 15.28 4.89
N THR A 27 -18.89 14.36 5.13
CA THR A 27 -20.28 14.69 5.45
C THR A 27 -20.68 14.14 6.81
N GLN A 28 -21.68 14.77 7.45
CA GLN A 28 -22.18 14.36 8.76
C GLN A 28 -22.67 12.90 8.77
N ALA A 29 -23.32 12.47 7.68
CA ALA A 29 -23.81 11.10 7.56
C ALA A 29 -22.68 10.05 7.49
N GLU A 30 -21.55 10.40 6.85
CA GLU A 30 -20.36 9.54 6.82
C GLU A 30 -19.69 9.46 8.19
N LEU A 31 -19.66 10.58 8.93
CA LEU A 31 -19.11 10.64 10.28
C LEU A 31 -19.92 9.78 11.25
N GLU A 32 -21.25 9.91 11.25
CA GLU A 32 -22.14 9.10 12.09
C GLU A 32 -22.01 7.59 11.77
N ALA A 33 -21.83 7.25 10.49
CA ALA A 33 -21.62 5.87 10.08
C ALA A 33 -20.28 5.31 10.59
N PHE A 34 -19.21 6.12 10.51
CA PHE A 34 -17.91 5.80 11.06
C PHE A 34 -17.97 5.62 12.58
N GLU A 35 -18.50 6.61 13.31
CA GLU A 35 -18.64 6.57 14.77
C GLU A 35 -19.42 5.34 15.23
N ARG A 36 -20.49 4.98 14.51
CA ARG A 36 -21.29 3.80 14.84
C ARG A 36 -20.53 2.48 14.62
N LEU A 37 -19.71 2.39 13.57
CA LEU A 37 -18.91 1.19 13.28
C LEU A 37 -17.80 1.00 14.31
N TYR A 38 -17.22 2.10 14.80
CA TYR A 38 -16.11 2.10 15.74
C TYR A 38 -16.51 2.47 17.17
N ALA A 39 -17.82 2.49 17.49
CA ALA A 39 -18.35 2.92 18.79
C ALA A 39 -17.86 2.10 19.99
N THR A 40 -17.45 0.85 19.74
CA THR A 40 -16.91 -0.08 20.75
C THR A 40 -15.39 -0.15 20.77
N GLU A 41 -14.69 0.49 19.82
CA GLU A 41 -13.25 0.69 19.95
C GLU A 41 -13.08 1.80 20.99
N HIS A 42 -12.66 1.44 22.20
CA HIS A 42 -12.43 2.38 23.29
C HIS A 42 -11.23 3.27 22.95
N PRO A 43 -11.42 4.49 22.44
CA PRO A 43 -10.28 5.35 22.06
C PRO A 43 -9.49 5.74 23.32
N ASP A 44 -10.17 5.73 24.47
CA ASP A 44 -9.65 6.07 25.78
C ASP A 44 -8.65 5.03 26.32
N GLU A 45 -8.77 3.75 25.95
CA GLU A 45 -7.83 2.70 26.40
C GLU A 45 -6.48 2.77 25.66
N ASP A 46 -6.51 3.20 24.40
CA ASP A 46 -5.29 3.47 23.62
C ASP A 46 -4.71 4.86 23.91
N ALA A 47 -5.55 5.86 24.21
CA ALA A 47 -5.09 7.18 24.65
C ALA A 47 -4.39 7.15 26.02
N ALA A 48 -4.79 6.24 26.92
CA ALA A 48 -4.11 6.03 28.20
C ALA A 48 -2.67 5.49 28.05
N GLN A 49 -2.32 4.91 26.90
CA GLN A 49 -0.97 4.44 26.59
C GLN A 49 -0.09 5.51 25.94
N ILE A 50 -0.66 6.64 25.53
CA ILE A 50 0.10 7.76 24.98
C ILE A 50 0.64 8.58 26.14
N PRO A 51 1.98 8.67 26.31
CA PRO A 51 2.55 9.51 27.36
C PRO A 51 2.10 10.97 27.13
N PRO A 52 1.76 11.71 28.19
CA PRO A 52 1.29 13.09 28.07
C PRO A 52 2.35 13.93 27.34
N ILE A 53 1.90 14.67 26.33
CA ILE A 53 2.75 15.52 25.52
C ILE A 53 3.19 16.72 26.38
N ASP A 54 4.48 16.82 26.67
CA ASP A 54 5.07 17.94 27.40
C ASP A 54 5.32 19.13 26.45
N VAL A 55 4.35 20.03 26.38
CA VAL A 55 4.35 21.20 25.49
C VAL A 55 5.51 22.16 25.82
N GLU A 56 5.84 22.32 27.10
CA GLU A 56 6.92 23.23 27.52
C GLU A 56 8.27 22.73 27.02
N ARG A 57 8.52 21.42 27.09
CA ARG A 57 9.75 20.81 26.59
C ARG A 57 9.86 20.82 25.07
N ILE A 58 8.73 20.74 24.35
CA ILE A 58 8.67 20.94 22.90
C ILE A 58 9.08 22.36 22.53
N LEU A 59 8.45 23.36 23.15
CA LEU A 59 8.71 24.78 22.87
C LEU A 59 10.15 25.18 23.25
N ALA A 60 10.67 24.62 24.35
CA ALA A 60 12.05 24.84 24.78
C ALA A 60 13.09 24.02 23.98
N GLY A 61 12.67 23.09 23.13
CA GLY A 61 13.57 22.24 22.34
C GLY A 61 14.42 21.27 23.18
N THR A 62 13.97 20.91 24.38
CA THR A 62 14.73 20.09 25.35
C THR A 62 14.36 18.60 25.33
N LEU A 63 13.57 18.17 24.34
CA LEU A 63 13.19 16.78 24.18
C LEU A 63 14.42 15.90 23.93
N PRO A 64 14.55 14.75 24.61
CA PRO A 64 15.61 13.80 24.34
C PRO A 64 15.45 13.26 22.92
N LYS A 65 16.48 13.47 22.08
CA LYS A 65 16.51 12.91 20.73
C LYS A 65 16.84 11.42 20.84
N GLN A 66 15.90 10.57 20.46
CA GLN A 66 16.20 9.15 20.28
C GLN A 66 16.90 8.98 18.93
N VAL A 67 18.19 8.66 18.95
CA VAL A 67 18.93 8.28 17.74
C VAL A 67 18.52 6.85 17.40
N ILE A 68 17.67 6.70 16.38
CA ILE A 68 17.32 5.38 15.86
C ILE A 68 18.41 4.98 14.85
N PRO A 69 19.18 3.91 15.09
CA PRO A 69 20.12 3.44 14.11
C PRO A 69 19.34 2.94 12.90
N LEU A 70 19.51 3.61 11.76
CA LEU A 70 19.10 3.07 10.47
C LEU A 70 20.01 1.88 10.18
N SER A 71 19.57 0.69 10.56
CA SER A 71 20.10 -0.55 9.97
C SER A 71 19.57 -0.59 8.54
N LEU A 72 20.19 0.16 7.65
CA LEU A 72 20.14 -0.14 6.23
C LEU A 72 20.70 -1.56 6.11
N PRO A 73 19.94 -2.55 5.61
CA PRO A 73 20.49 -3.85 5.30
C PRO A 73 21.49 -3.61 4.16
N ASN A 74 22.74 -3.38 4.54
CA ASN A 74 23.81 -3.05 3.61
C ASN A 74 24.43 -4.30 2.98
N ASP A 75 23.85 -5.48 3.22
CA ASP A 75 24.25 -6.71 2.55
C ASP A 75 23.00 -7.51 2.14
N GLU A 76 22.94 -7.79 0.84
CA GLU A 76 21.95 -8.59 0.10
C GLU A 76 20.64 -7.88 -0.31
N PRO A 77 20.61 -7.37 -1.56
CA PRO A 77 19.97 -8.16 -2.61
C PRO A 77 20.74 -8.11 -3.94
N LYS A 78 22.07 -8.16 -3.92
CA LYS A 78 22.84 -8.20 -5.18
C LYS A 78 22.63 -9.52 -5.94
N VAL A 79 22.40 -10.63 -5.24
CA VAL A 79 22.23 -11.95 -5.86
C VAL A 79 20.87 -12.06 -6.56
N GLU A 80 19.77 -11.64 -5.91
CA GLU A 80 18.43 -11.71 -6.51
C GLU A 80 18.28 -10.77 -7.72
N ALA A 81 18.79 -9.54 -7.62
CA ALA A 81 18.76 -8.59 -8.74
C ALA A 81 19.65 -9.03 -9.93
N GLN A 82 20.75 -9.76 -9.68
CA GLN A 82 21.60 -10.30 -10.74
C GLN A 82 20.97 -11.49 -11.46
N GLN A 83 20.28 -12.37 -10.74
CA GLN A 83 19.55 -13.49 -11.37
C GLN A 83 18.45 -12.98 -12.31
N LEU A 84 17.72 -11.94 -11.89
CA LEU A 84 16.69 -11.30 -12.72
C LEU A 84 17.26 -10.61 -13.98
N ARG A 85 18.51 -10.12 -13.94
CA ARG A 85 19.17 -9.50 -15.10
C ARG A 85 19.57 -10.49 -16.21
N MET A 86 19.86 -11.76 -15.90
CA MET A 86 20.29 -12.74 -16.92
C MET A 86 19.14 -13.34 -17.74
N VAL A 87 17.94 -13.47 -17.15
CA VAL A 87 16.79 -14.10 -17.82
C VAL A 87 16.33 -13.27 -19.01
N ALA A 88 16.37 -11.94 -18.90
CA ALA A 88 16.02 -11.01 -19.98
C ALA A 88 16.95 -11.10 -21.20
N ARG A 89 18.18 -11.59 -21.04
CA ARG A 89 19.20 -11.59 -22.10
C ARG A 89 19.36 -12.94 -22.81
N ASN A 90 19.14 -14.06 -22.11
CA ASN A 90 19.50 -15.38 -22.64
C ASN A 90 18.33 -16.30 -22.99
N GLY A 91 17.06 -15.92 -22.77
CA GLY A 91 15.88 -16.70 -23.21
C GLY A 91 15.77 -18.12 -22.65
N LYS A 92 16.70 -18.56 -21.80
CA LYS A 92 16.70 -19.87 -21.14
C LYS A 92 15.59 -19.87 -20.09
N GLY A 93 14.59 -20.74 -20.29
CA GLY A 93 13.42 -20.87 -19.41
C GLY A 93 12.13 -20.26 -19.97
N VAL A 94 12.15 -19.66 -21.17
CA VAL A 94 10.93 -19.14 -21.82
C VAL A 94 10.29 -20.24 -22.67
N PRO A 95 8.98 -20.53 -22.50
CA PRO A 95 8.27 -21.49 -23.34
C PRO A 95 8.32 -21.14 -24.84
N ASP A 96 8.39 -22.17 -25.69
CA ASP A 96 8.58 -22.03 -27.14
C ASP A 96 7.54 -21.15 -27.84
N ASN A 97 6.29 -21.18 -27.36
CA ASN A 97 5.21 -20.35 -27.88
C ASN A 97 5.46 -18.84 -27.65
N ILE A 98 6.08 -18.45 -26.53
CA ILE A 98 6.44 -17.07 -26.21
C ILE A 98 7.69 -16.66 -27.01
N LEU A 99 8.69 -17.54 -27.12
CA LEU A 99 9.87 -17.29 -27.97
C LEU A 99 9.50 -17.03 -29.43
N LYS A 100 8.54 -17.80 -29.98
CA LYS A 100 8.02 -17.59 -31.34
C LYS A 100 7.33 -16.22 -31.49
N LYS A 101 6.54 -15.80 -30.50
CA LYS A 101 5.89 -14.46 -30.50
C LYS A 101 6.92 -13.33 -30.46
N MET A 102 7.94 -13.45 -29.61
CA MET A 102 9.00 -12.43 -29.51
C MET A 102 9.76 -12.26 -30.83
N LYS A 103 10.15 -13.37 -31.47
CA LYS A 103 10.81 -13.35 -32.79
C LYS A 103 9.92 -12.78 -33.89
N SER A 104 8.63 -13.17 -33.92
CA SER A 104 7.68 -12.64 -34.89
C SER A 104 7.48 -11.13 -34.76
N ASN A 105 7.39 -10.61 -33.53
CA ASN A 105 7.25 -9.18 -33.29
C ASN A 105 8.52 -8.38 -33.63
N GLN A 106 9.71 -8.96 -33.43
CA GLN A 106 10.97 -8.33 -33.84
C GLN A 106 11.09 -8.25 -35.36
N ASN A 107 10.70 -9.30 -36.08
CA ASN A 107 10.75 -9.32 -37.55
C ASN A 107 9.69 -8.42 -38.22
N ARG A 108 8.63 -8.04 -37.49
CA ARG A 108 7.58 -7.15 -38.01
C ARG A 108 7.97 -5.66 -38.07
N LYS A 109 9.15 -5.27 -37.56
CA LYS A 109 9.70 -3.94 -37.79
C LYS A 109 10.64 -3.94 -38.99
N LYS A 110 10.07 -4.03 -40.19
CA LYS A 110 10.72 -3.51 -41.41
C LYS A 110 9.80 -3.21 -42.60
N ASP A 111 8.48 -3.20 -42.42
CA ASP A 111 7.56 -2.70 -43.44
C ASP A 111 6.86 -1.44 -42.92
N GLY A 112 7.67 -0.38 -42.82
CA GLY A 112 7.24 1.00 -42.76
C GLY A 112 7.56 1.67 -44.09
N GLN A 113 6.92 1.17 -45.15
CA GLN A 113 6.54 1.88 -46.37
C GLN A 113 5.07 1.58 -46.63
#